data_AF-A0A2H1K231-F1
#
_entry.id   AF-A0A2H1K231-F1
#
_cell.length_a   1.000
_cell.length_b   1.000
_cell.length_c   1.000
_cell.angle_alpha   90.00
_cell.angle_beta   90.00
_cell.angle_gamma   90.00
#
_symmetry.space_group_name_H-M   'P 1'
#
loop_
_entity.id
_entity.type
_entity.pdbx_description
1 polymer ?
#
loop_
_entity_poly.entity_id
_entity_poly.type
_entity_poly.pdbx_seq_one_letter_code
_entity_poly.pdbx_strand_id
1 'polypeptide(L)'
;MKDIGVDLKNESTDADTESERTTKGDYDMYFSGWSINPDPDYQLSINTCGQRPDAEGNGGTSQDGWCNKEFDKLYQAQHVELDQAKRQELVQKALAIHYEEAPSVTLWYPNQLEAYRSDRFENFTKQPSDGGAIANQVGYWGYSSVEPVSEEETTGGGMGAGGWIGIAAAAIVVLGGGGWLLSRRKKSDDRE
;
A
#
# COMPACT_ATOMS: atom_id res chain seq x y z
N MET A 1 -2.73 7.20 -33.94
CA MET A 1 -3.70 6.53 -34.83
C MET A 1 -3.86 7.23 -36.18
N LYS A 2 -3.89 8.56 -36.24
CA LYS A 2 -3.95 9.29 -37.53
C LYS A 2 -2.84 8.92 -38.52
N ASP A 3 -1.60 8.72 -38.05
CA ASP A 3 -0.46 8.35 -38.90
C ASP A 3 -0.62 6.99 -39.60
N ILE A 4 -1.53 6.14 -39.10
CA ILE A 4 -1.91 4.86 -39.73
C ILE A 4 -3.30 4.93 -40.37
N GLY A 5 -3.85 6.13 -40.59
CA GLY A 5 -5.11 6.35 -41.28
C GLY A 5 -6.37 6.10 -40.45
N VAL A 6 -6.25 5.99 -39.12
CA VAL A 6 -7.40 5.81 -38.21
C VAL A 6 -7.72 7.14 -37.53
N ASP A 7 -8.87 7.71 -37.88
CA ASP A 7 -9.42 8.91 -37.24
C ASP A 7 -10.05 8.55 -35.90
N LEU A 8 -9.73 9.33 -34.86
CA LEU A 8 -10.27 9.16 -33.51
C LEU A 8 -11.09 10.38 -33.09
N LYS A 9 -12.22 10.12 -32.44
CA LYS A 9 -12.97 11.12 -31.69
C LYS A 9 -12.76 10.85 -30.20
N ASN A 10 -12.03 11.74 -29.54
CA ASN A 10 -11.77 11.59 -28.11
C ASN A 10 -12.95 12.13 -27.29
N GLU A 11 -13.43 11.32 -26.35
CA GLU A 11 -14.43 11.71 -25.35
C GLU A 11 -13.80 11.57 -23.96
N SER A 12 -14.01 12.57 -23.09
CA SER A 12 -13.54 12.53 -21.70
C SER A 12 -14.74 12.43 -20.78
N THR A 13 -14.63 11.56 -19.79
CA THR A 13 -15.66 11.31 -18.79
C THR A 13 -15.01 10.90 -17.46
N ASP A 14 -15.80 10.83 -16.38
CA ASP A 14 -15.37 10.27 -15.11
C ASP A 14 -15.36 8.73 -15.13
N ALA A 15 -14.67 8.12 -14.15
CA ALA A 15 -14.46 6.68 -14.06
C ALA A 15 -15.76 5.87 -13.87
N ASP A 16 -16.78 6.45 -13.22
CA ASP A 16 -18.06 5.75 -13.00
C ASP A 16 -18.82 5.64 -14.33
N THR A 17 -18.88 6.74 -15.09
CA THR A 17 -19.46 6.76 -16.42
C THR A 17 -18.70 5.86 -17.40
N GLU A 18 -17.36 5.85 -17.35
CA GLU A 18 -16.54 4.93 -18.16
C GLU A 18 -16.87 3.47 -17.83
N SER A 19 -16.91 3.11 -16.55
CA SER A 19 -17.23 1.76 -16.08
C SER A 19 -18.64 1.32 -16.48
N GLU A 20 -19.62 2.21 -16.43
CA GLU A 20 -20.99 1.93 -16.88
C GLU A 20 -21.05 1.63 -18.37
N ARG A 21 -20.38 2.43 -19.20
CA ARG A 21 -20.32 2.25 -20.65
C ARG A 21 -19.58 0.97 -21.03
N THR A 22 -18.45 0.68 -20.40
CA THR A 22 -17.64 -0.51 -20.69
C THR A 22 -18.37 -1.79 -20.30
N THR A 23 -19.03 -1.81 -19.14
CA THR A 23 -19.84 -2.95 -18.70
C THR A 23 -21.00 -3.25 -19.66
N LYS A 24 -21.59 -2.22 -20.27
CA LYS A 24 -22.67 -2.35 -21.27
C LYS A 24 -22.18 -2.64 -22.70
N GLY A 25 -20.87 -2.59 -22.95
CA GLY A 25 -20.32 -2.66 -24.30
C GLY A 25 -20.58 -1.42 -25.16
N ASP A 26 -20.86 -0.26 -24.56
CA ASP A 26 -21.16 1.01 -25.25
C ASP A 26 -19.88 1.84 -25.47
N TYR A 27 -18.96 1.32 -26.28
CA TYR A 27 -17.70 1.98 -26.62
C TYR A 27 -17.02 1.32 -27.84
N ASP A 28 -16.08 2.03 -28.46
CA ASP A 28 -15.17 1.46 -29.47
C ASP A 28 -13.78 1.13 -28.87
N MET A 29 -13.21 2.09 -28.13
CA MET A 29 -11.96 1.96 -27.36
C MET A 29 -12.06 2.87 -26.13
N TYR A 30 -11.43 2.48 -25.03
CA TYR A 30 -11.38 3.24 -23.79
C TYR A 30 -10.00 3.15 -23.14
N PHE A 31 -9.74 4.00 -22.14
CA PHE A 31 -8.45 4.07 -21.46
C PHE A 31 -8.64 3.72 -19.99
N SER A 32 -8.43 2.46 -19.66
CA SER A 32 -8.46 1.98 -18.28
C SER A 32 -7.06 1.66 -17.76
N GLY A 33 -6.98 1.45 -16.45
CA GLY A 33 -5.76 1.04 -15.78
C GLY A 33 -6.08 0.27 -14.50
N TRP A 34 -5.11 -0.52 -14.07
CA TRP A 34 -5.23 -1.39 -12.91
C TRP A 34 -3.96 -1.31 -12.06
N SER A 35 -4.11 -1.43 -10.76
CA SER A 35 -2.97 -1.75 -9.90
C SER A 35 -2.62 -3.23 -10.05
N ILE A 36 -1.32 -3.54 -10.08
CA ILE A 36 -0.85 -4.93 -10.14
C ILE A 36 -0.25 -5.32 -8.78
N ASN A 37 -0.51 -6.56 -8.38
CA ASN A 37 0.22 -7.17 -7.29
C ASN A 37 1.52 -7.79 -7.84
N PRO A 38 2.52 -8.07 -6.98
CA PRO A 38 3.71 -8.84 -7.40
C PRO A 38 3.35 -10.20 -8.01
N ASP A 39 2.24 -10.78 -7.56
CA ASP A 39 1.61 -11.94 -8.18
C ASP A 39 0.51 -11.48 -9.16
N PRO A 40 0.56 -11.89 -10.44
CA PRO A 40 -0.41 -11.45 -11.44
C PRO A 40 -1.78 -12.11 -11.33
N ASP A 41 -2.04 -12.93 -10.30
CA ASP A 41 -3.28 -13.70 -10.17
C ASP A 41 -4.56 -12.86 -10.36
N TYR A 42 -4.63 -11.70 -9.70
CA TYR A 42 -5.78 -10.80 -9.85
C TYR A 42 -5.94 -10.28 -11.29
N GLN A 43 -4.83 -9.97 -11.97
CA GLN A 43 -4.89 -9.52 -13.36
C GLN A 43 -5.29 -10.64 -14.31
N LEU A 44 -4.91 -11.89 -14.02
CA LEU A 44 -5.37 -13.02 -14.80
C LEU A 44 -6.85 -13.33 -14.52
N SER A 45 -7.30 -13.21 -13.26
CA SER A 45 -8.65 -13.59 -12.86
C SER A 45 -9.72 -12.75 -13.53
N ILE A 46 -9.51 -11.42 -13.61
CA ILE A 46 -10.43 -10.49 -14.27
C ILE A 46 -10.60 -10.81 -15.77
N ASN A 47 -9.65 -11.51 -16.39
CA ASN A 47 -9.66 -11.85 -17.81
C ASN A 47 -10.32 -13.21 -18.12
N THR A 48 -10.80 -13.94 -17.12
CA THR A 48 -11.43 -15.26 -17.35
C THR A 48 -12.82 -15.13 -17.96
N CYS A 49 -13.26 -16.14 -18.72
CA CYS A 49 -14.60 -16.12 -19.33
C CYS A 49 -15.75 -15.95 -18.32
N GLY A 50 -15.55 -16.41 -17.08
CA GLY A 50 -16.53 -16.26 -16.01
C GLY A 50 -16.71 -14.82 -15.51
N GLN A 51 -15.78 -13.93 -15.85
CA GLN A 51 -15.89 -12.49 -15.54
C GLN A 51 -16.61 -11.72 -16.64
N ARG A 52 -17.05 -12.39 -17.71
CA ARG A 52 -17.76 -11.70 -18.79
C ARG A 52 -19.12 -11.20 -18.32
N PRO A 53 -19.44 -9.90 -18.48
CA PRO A 53 -20.76 -9.39 -18.16
C PRO A 53 -21.82 -10.02 -19.09
N ASP A 54 -23.02 -10.24 -18.55
CA ASP A 54 -24.19 -10.60 -19.32
C ASP A 54 -24.73 -9.41 -20.12
N ALA A 55 -25.79 -9.64 -20.92
CA ALA A 55 -26.36 -8.60 -21.79
C ALA A 55 -27.01 -7.46 -20.99
N GLU A 56 -27.34 -7.71 -19.72
CA GLU A 56 -27.90 -6.77 -18.78
C GLU A 56 -26.82 -6.01 -18.00
N GLY A 57 -25.54 -6.31 -18.23
CA GLY A 57 -24.39 -5.68 -17.56
C GLY A 57 -24.13 -6.23 -16.16
N ASN A 58 -24.66 -7.40 -15.81
CA ASN A 58 -24.31 -8.07 -14.56
C ASN A 58 -23.11 -8.99 -14.78
N GLY A 59 -22.14 -8.96 -13.86
CA GLY A 59 -20.98 -9.83 -13.93
C GLY A 59 -19.72 -9.13 -13.47
N GLY A 60 -18.58 -9.76 -13.77
CA GLY A 60 -17.28 -9.17 -13.56
C GLY A 60 -16.89 -8.19 -14.66
N THR A 61 -15.66 -7.71 -14.57
CA THR A 61 -15.02 -6.86 -15.56
C THR A 61 -14.09 -7.69 -16.44
N SER A 62 -14.61 -8.59 -17.29
CA SER A 62 -13.75 -9.16 -18.34
C SER A 62 -13.38 -8.06 -19.32
N GLN A 63 -12.09 -7.95 -19.66
CA GLN A 63 -11.64 -7.04 -20.71
C GLN A 63 -12.47 -7.29 -21.96
N ASP A 64 -13.24 -6.31 -22.38
CA ASP A 64 -13.78 -6.22 -23.73
C ASP A 64 -14.68 -7.37 -24.18
N GLY A 65 -15.34 -8.03 -23.23
CA GLY A 65 -16.16 -9.23 -23.49
C GLY A 65 -15.34 -10.42 -24.03
N TRP A 66 -14.02 -10.37 -23.88
CA TRP A 66 -13.09 -11.41 -24.28
C TRP A 66 -13.30 -12.70 -23.50
N CYS A 67 -13.14 -13.84 -24.17
CA CYS A 67 -13.22 -15.14 -23.54
C CYS A 67 -12.41 -16.16 -24.33
N ASN A 68 -11.40 -16.72 -23.68
CA ASN A 68 -10.59 -17.81 -24.22
C ASN A 68 -10.56 -18.99 -23.25
N LYS A 69 -11.11 -20.14 -23.68
CA LYS A 69 -11.17 -21.35 -22.84
C LYS A 69 -9.81 -21.96 -22.53
N GLU A 70 -8.79 -21.71 -23.35
CA GLU A 70 -7.43 -22.17 -23.06
C GLU A 70 -6.76 -21.29 -22.01
N PHE A 71 -6.98 -19.99 -22.06
CA PHE A 71 -6.60 -19.07 -20.98
C PHE A 71 -7.22 -19.51 -19.64
N ASP A 72 -8.52 -19.79 -19.61
CA ASP A 72 -9.21 -20.26 -18.39
C ASP A 72 -8.58 -21.54 -17.82
N LYS A 73 -8.21 -22.50 -18.67
CA LYS A 73 -7.54 -23.74 -18.21
C LYS A 73 -6.16 -23.45 -17.63
N LEU A 74 -5.37 -22.58 -18.26
CA LEU A 74 -4.06 -22.18 -17.75
C LEU A 74 -4.17 -21.46 -16.42
N TYR A 75 -5.17 -20.58 -16.29
CA TYR A 75 -5.50 -19.90 -15.04
C TYR A 75 -5.89 -20.90 -13.93
N GLN A 76 -6.74 -21.89 -14.22
CA GLN A 76 -7.07 -22.92 -13.22
C GLN A 76 -5.87 -23.81 -12.88
N ALA A 77 -5.04 -24.16 -13.87
CA ALA A 77 -3.85 -24.98 -13.65
C ALA A 77 -2.82 -24.28 -12.76
N GLN A 78 -2.62 -22.97 -12.92
CA GLN A 78 -1.64 -22.24 -12.09
C GLN A 78 -2.05 -22.17 -10.61
N HIS A 79 -3.35 -22.20 -10.30
CA HIS A 79 -3.85 -22.19 -8.92
C HIS A 79 -3.57 -23.46 -8.12
N VAL A 80 -3.40 -24.59 -8.81
CA VAL A 80 -3.16 -25.90 -8.17
C VAL A 80 -1.73 -26.39 -8.35
N GLU A 81 -0.90 -25.65 -9.07
CA GLU A 81 0.52 -25.95 -9.26
C GLU A 81 1.34 -25.43 -8.07
N LEU A 82 2.09 -26.33 -7.44
CA LEU A 82 2.89 -26.04 -6.24
C LEU A 82 4.35 -25.78 -6.57
N ASP A 83 4.81 -26.20 -7.75
CA ASP A 83 6.14 -25.88 -8.25
C ASP A 83 6.17 -24.48 -8.88
N GLN A 84 6.99 -23.60 -8.31
CA GLN A 84 7.05 -22.20 -8.73
C GLN A 84 7.45 -22.02 -10.19
N ALA A 85 8.40 -22.81 -10.70
CA ALA A 85 8.88 -22.68 -12.08
C ALA A 85 7.79 -23.13 -13.07
N LYS A 86 7.11 -24.24 -12.78
CA LYS A 86 5.97 -24.70 -13.59
C LYS A 86 4.80 -23.72 -13.54
N ARG A 87 4.48 -23.15 -12.37
CA ARG A 87 3.45 -22.12 -12.25
C ARG A 87 3.78 -20.91 -13.11
N GLN A 88 5.05 -20.47 -13.10
CA GLN A 88 5.52 -19.37 -13.93
C GLN A 88 5.32 -19.66 -15.42
N GLU A 89 5.62 -20.87 -15.91
CA GLU A 89 5.39 -21.25 -17.30
C GLU A 89 3.89 -21.20 -17.69
N LEU A 90 3.00 -21.64 -16.80
CA LEU A 90 1.55 -21.57 -17.02
C LEU A 90 1.06 -20.12 -17.14
N VAL A 91 1.52 -19.26 -16.22
CA VAL A 91 1.22 -17.82 -16.23
C VAL A 91 1.73 -17.15 -17.50
N GLN A 92 2.96 -17.45 -17.92
CA GLN A 92 3.54 -16.88 -19.15
C GLN A 92 2.75 -17.28 -20.40
N LYS A 93 2.27 -18.54 -20.48
CA LYS A 93 1.41 -18.98 -21.59
C LYS A 93 0.07 -18.25 -21.59
N ALA A 94 -0.54 -18.05 -20.42
CA ALA A 94 -1.79 -17.30 -20.31
C ALA A 94 -1.60 -15.84 -20.77
N LEU A 95 -0.53 -15.20 -20.32
CA LEU A 95 -0.18 -13.84 -20.75
C LEU A 95 0.14 -13.74 -22.25
N ALA A 96 0.79 -14.76 -22.83
CA ALA A 96 1.07 -14.80 -24.26
C ALA A 96 -0.23 -14.86 -25.08
N ILE A 97 -1.20 -15.69 -24.70
CA ILE A 97 -2.52 -15.73 -25.35
C ILE A 97 -3.19 -14.36 -25.30
N HIS A 98 -3.25 -13.75 -24.12
CA HIS A 98 -3.84 -12.42 -23.97
C HIS A 98 -3.08 -11.37 -24.80
N TYR A 99 -1.76 -11.43 -24.88
CA TYR A 99 -0.98 -10.50 -25.71
C TYR A 99 -1.24 -10.68 -27.21
N GLU A 100 -1.28 -11.92 -27.69
CA GLU A 100 -1.47 -12.25 -29.11
C GLU A 100 -2.89 -11.95 -29.60
N GLU A 101 -3.91 -12.17 -28.76
CA GLU A 101 -5.30 -11.88 -29.09
C GLU A 101 -5.70 -10.41 -28.89
N ALA A 102 -4.83 -9.64 -28.22
CA ALA A 102 -4.94 -8.19 -28.01
C ALA A 102 -6.34 -7.70 -27.56
N PRO A 103 -7.00 -8.31 -26.55
CA PRO A 103 -8.25 -7.78 -26.00
C PRO A 103 -8.04 -6.43 -25.31
N SER A 104 -6.82 -6.16 -24.85
CA SER A 104 -6.36 -4.83 -24.45
C SER A 104 -4.90 -4.62 -24.87
N VAL A 105 -4.50 -3.35 -25.02
CA VAL A 105 -3.14 -2.96 -25.39
C VAL A 105 -2.48 -2.24 -24.22
N THR A 106 -1.48 -2.87 -23.61
CA THR A 106 -0.69 -2.23 -22.54
C THR A 106 0.16 -1.11 -23.11
N LEU A 107 -0.07 0.11 -22.64
CA LEU A 107 0.62 1.30 -23.17
C LEU A 107 1.85 1.69 -22.33
N TRP A 108 1.72 1.69 -20.99
CA TRP A 108 2.83 1.98 -20.09
C TRP A 108 2.56 1.41 -18.69
N TYR A 109 3.61 1.37 -17.87
CA TYR A 109 3.54 1.08 -16.44
C TYR A 109 3.77 2.40 -15.67
N PRO A 110 2.73 3.01 -15.06
CA PRO A 110 2.88 4.30 -14.43
C PRO A 110 3.75 4.20 -13.17
N ASN A 111 4.69 5.14 -13.03
CA ASN A 111 5.30 5.40 -11.73
C ASN A 111 4.30 6.15 -10.86
N GLN A 112 4.11 5.72 -9.62
CA GLN A 112 3.24 6.42 -8.69
C GLN A 112 3.87 7.75 -8.30
N LEU A 113 3.20 8.86 -8.61
CA LEU A 113 3.61 10.20 -8.19
C LEU A 113 2.97 10.52 -6.86
N GLU A 114 3.79 10.74 -5.84
CA GLU A 114 3.34 11.00 -4.47
C GLU A 114 3.97 12.28 -3.94
N ALA A 115 3.17 13.05 -3.21
CA ALA A 115 3.61 14.24 -2.50
C ALA A 115 3.02 14.22 -1.10
N TYR A 116 3.85 14.50 -0.10
CA TYR A 116 3.42 14.58 1.30
C TYR A 116 4.18 15.70 2.01
N ARG A 117 3.66 16.10 3.18
CA ARG A 117 4.28 17.11 4.04
C ARG A 117 5.48 16.52 4.79
N SER A 118 6.63 16.42 4.11
CA SER A 118 7.87 15.87 4.69
C SER A 118 8.42 16.71 5.86
N ASP A 119 7.94 17.95 6.03
CA ASP A 119 8.21 18.80 7.20
C ASP A 119 7.33 18.45 8.41
N ARG A 120 6.32 17.60 8.23
CA ARG A 120 5.37 17.20 9.28
C ARG A 120 5.35 15.70 9.52
N PHE A 121 5.64 14.91 8.50
CA PHE A 121 5.49 13.46 8.53
C PHE A 121 6.74 12.79 7.96
N GLU A 122 7.20 11.76 8.66
CA GLU A 122 8.32 10.90 8.27
C GLU A 122 7.99 9.42 8.48
N ASN A 123 8.97 8.54 8.21
CA ASN A 123 8.92 7.09 8.47
C ASN A 123 7.84 6.29 7.71
N PHE A 124 7.36 6.77 6.57
CA PHE A 124 6.48 5.99 5.68
C PHE A 124 7.16 4.69 5.21
N THR A 125 6.60 3.54 5.60
CA THR A 125 6.97 2.24 5.05
C THR A 125 6.50 2.15 3.61
N LYS A 126 7.43 1.97 2.68
CA LYS A 126 7.17 1.82 1.25
C LYS A 126 6.95 0.36 0.86
N GLN A 127 6.19 0.14 -0.21
CA GLN A 127 6.08 -1.17 -0.86
C GLN A 127 6.27 -1.03 -2.37
N PRO A 128 7.27 -1.72 -2.98
CA PRO A 128 8.39 -2.41 -2.33
C PRO A 128 9.24 -1.48 -1.43
N SER A 129 10.04 -2.07 -0.53
CA SER A 129 10.86 -1.30 0.43
C SER A 129 11.84 -0.35 -0.27
N ASP A 130 12.42 -0.81 -1.38
CA ASP A 130 13.24 0.02 -2.26
C ASP A 130 12.39 0.60 -3.40
N GLY A 131 12.45 1.91 -3.60
CA GLY A 131 11.74 2.61 -4.68
C GLY A 131 10.20 2.53 -4.70
N GLY A 132 9.55 1.88 -3.72
CA GLY A 132 8.11 1.68 -3.75
C GLY A 132 7.26 2.88 -3.34
N ALA A 133 5.94 2.71 -3.45
CA ALA A 133 4.95 3.73 -3.13
C ALA A 133 4.61 3.74 -1.63
N ILE A 134 4.08 4.86 -1.15
CA ILE A 134 3.52 5.06 0.20
C ILE A 134 2.04 4.66 0.23
N ALA A 135 1.26 5.12 -0.76
CA ALA A 135 -0.15 4.88 -0.92
C ALA A 135 -0.41 3.71 -1.89
N ASN A 136 -1.66 3.20 -1.92
CA ASN A 136 -2.11 2.18 -2.88
C ASN A 136 -1.27 0.89 -2.88
N GLN A 137 -0.64 0.58 -1.75
CA GLN A 137 0.08 -0.67 -1.55
C GLN A 137 -0.89 -1.85 -1.45
N VAL A 138 -0.37 -3.06 -1.58
CA VAL A 138 -1.01 -4.32 -1.17
C VAL A 138 -0.96 -4.42 0.37
N GLY A 139 -1.55 -3.43 1.04
CA GLY A 139 -1.46 -3.22 2.48
C GLY A 139 -1.64 -1.75 2.86
N TYR A 140 -1.63 -1.48 4.16
CA TYR A 140 -1.82 -0.15 4.75
C TYR A 140 -0.53 0.41 5.37
N TRP A 141 0.62 -0.19 5.05
CA TRP A 141 1.88 0.03 5.79
C TRP A 141 2.35 1.48 5.74
N GLY A 142 2.26 2.14 4.59
CA GLY A 142 2.60 3.55 4.47
C GLY A 142 1.82 4.43 5.47
N TYR A 143 0.52 4.20 5.61
CA TYR A 143 -0.32 4.99 6.51
C TYR A 143 -0.26 4.56 7.97
N SER A 144 0.08 3.30 8.28
CA SER A 144 0.20 2.85 9.67
C SER A 144 1.56 3.12 10.30
N SER A 145 2.59 3.36 9.49
CA SER A 145 3.96 3.61 9.97
C SER A 145 4.36 5.09 9.99
N VAL A 146 3.53 5.96 9.42
CA VAL A 146 3.79 7.39 9.41
C VAL A 146 3.85 7.97 10.83
N GLU A 147 4.83 8.82 11.08
CA GLU A 147 5.02 9.49 12.36
C GLU A 147 5.20 10.99 12.16
N PRO A 148 4.80 11.84 13.13
CA PRO A 148 5.18 13.24 13.12
C PRO A 148 6.70 13.38 13.14
N VAL A 149 7.25 14.32 12.36
CA VAL A 149 8.68 14.64 12.47
C VAL A 149 8.98 15.07 13.89
N SER A 150 9.97 14.45 14.52
CA SER A 150 10.41 14.87 15.86
C SER A 150 10.83 16.34 15.82
N GLU A 151 10.31 17.16 16.73
CA GLU A 151 10.91 18.48 16.94
C GLU A 151 12.37 18.21 17.32
N GLU A 152 13.33 18.71 16.52
CA GLU A 152 14.68 18.89 17.03
C GLU A 152 14.50 19.54 18.39
N GLU A 153 14.98 18.89 19.47
CA GLU A 153 15.09 19.57 20.75
C GLU A 153 15.96 20.80 20.47
N THR A 154 15.30 21.94 20.23
CA THR A 154 15.94 23.22 20.44
C THR A 154 16.50 23.09 21.84
N THR A 155 17.81 23.08 21.93
CA THR A 155 18.59 23.12 23.17
C THR A 155 18.37 24.47 23.84
N GLY A 156 17.10 24.78 24.12
CA GLY A 156 16.64 25.92 24.86
C GLY A 156 16.73 25.59 26.33
N GLY A 157 17.95 25.59 26.87
CA GLY A 157 18.32 25.96 28.25
C GLY A 157 17.44 25.55 29.43
N GLY A 158 16.62 24.50 29.34
CA GLY A 158 15.71 24.05 30.38
C GLY A 158 16.11 22.67 30.88
N MET A 159 16.28 22.52 32.20
CA MET A 159 16.65 21.24 32.81
C MET A 159 15.59 20.19 32.47
N GLY A 160 15.95 19.21 31.62
CA GLY A 160 15.06 18.15 31.18
C GLY A 160 14.57 17.24 32.32
N ALA A 161 13.57 16.39 32.03
CA ALA A 161 12.91 15.52 33.02
C ALA A 161 13.88 14.68 33.87
N GLY A 162 15.01 14.23 33.28
CA GLY A 162 16.07 13.52 34.02
C GLY A 162 16.75 14.37 35.11
N GLY A 163 16.87 15.69 34.90
CA GLY A 163 17.41 16.61 35.90
C GLY A 163 16.46 16.82 37.08
N TRP A 164 15.15 16.88 36.82
CA TRP A 164 14.14 16.94 37.89
C TRP A 164 14.10 15.67 38.73
N ILE A 165 14.25 14.51 38.09
CA ILE A 165 14.35 13.21 38.79
C ILE A 165 15.61 13.18 39.67
N GLY A 166 16.74 13.67 39.16
CA GLY A 166 17.98 13.79 39.96
C GLY A 166 17.83 14.69 41.18
N ILE A 167 17.16 15.85 41.04
CA ILE A 167 16.89 16.78 42.14
C ILE A 167 15.96 16.14 43.18
N ALA A 168 14.90 15.46 42.75
CA ALA A 168 13.97 14.78 43.64
C ALA A 168 14.66 13.65 44.43
N ALA A 169 15.51 12.85 43.77
CA ALA A 169 16.29 11.80 44.43
C ALA A 169 17.25 12.38 45.48
N ALA A 170 17.95 13.47 45.16
CA ALA A 170 18.85 14.13 46.10
C ALA A 170 18.11 14.70 47.32
N ALA A 171 16.93 15.31 47.12
CA ALA A 171 16.09 15.82 48.21
C ALA A 171 15.62 14.70 49.15
N ILE A 172 15.24 13.54 48.60
CA ILE A 172 14.84 12.37 49.40
C ILE A 172 16.01 11.82 50.22
N VAL A 173 17.22 11.79 49.66
CA VAL A 173 18.42 11.34 50.40
C VAL A 173 18.79 12.31 51.52
N VAL A 174 18.69 13.64 51.28
CA VAL A 174 18.97 14.65 52.31
C VAL A 174 17.92 14.62 53.42
N LEU A 175 16.64 14.49 53.08
CA LEU A 175 15.56 14.39 54.08
C LEU A 175 15.61 13.06 54.84
N GLY A 176 15.90 11.95 54.16
CA GLY A 176 16.08 10.64 54.78
C GLY A 176 17.31 10.57 55.69
N GLY A 177 18.45 11.13 55.23
CA GLY A 177 19.68 11.24 56.01
C GLY A 177 19.53 12.18 57.21
N GLY A 178 18.87 13.32 57.03
CA GLY A 178 18.54 14.27 58.10
C GLY A 178 17.59 13.67 59.13
N GLY A 179 16.55 12.96 58.68
CA GLY A 179 15.60 12.25 59.55
C GLY A 179 16.27 11.13 60.36
N TRP A 180 17.20 10.39 59.76
CA TRP A 180 17.97 9.34 60.44
C TRP A 180 18.97 9.90 61.47
N LEU A 181 19.64 11.02 61.17
CA LEU A 181 20.53 11.70 62.11
C LEU A 181 19.75 12.29 63.30
N LEU A 182 18.57 12.86 63.07
CA LEU A 182 17.70 13.38 64.12
C LEU A 182 17.09 12.27 64.99
N SER A 183 16.75 11.12 64.42
CA SER A 183 16.25 9.98 65.20
C SER A 183 17.34 9.33 66.06
N ARG A 184 18.61 9.40 65.64
CA ARG A 184 19.75 8.98 66.47
C ARG A 184 20.00 9.90 67.67
N ARG A 185 19.75 11.21 67.54
CA ARG A 185 19.86 12.15 68.67
C ARG A 185 18.78 11.93 69.74
N LYS A 186 17.55 11.61 69.34
CA LYS A 186 16.47 11.33 70.32
C LYS A 186 16.67 10.06 71.15
N LYS A 187 17.51 9.12 70.70
CA LYS A 187 17.73 7.85 71.41
C LYS A 187 18.79 7.93 72.51
N SER A 188 19.49 9.06 72.67
CA SER A 188 20.46 9.26 73.77
C SER A 188 19.88 9.95 75.01
N ASP A 189 18.71 10.58 74.92
CA ASP A 189 18.14 11.37 76.04
C ASP A 189 17.22 10.58 76.99
N ASP A 190 16.85 9.33 76.67
CA ASP A 190 15.97 8.48 77.51
C ASP A 190 16.74 7.43 78.33
N ARG A 191 17.88 7.81 78.92
CA ARG A 191 18.59 6.96 79.90
C ARG A 191 18.99 7.77 81.15
N GLU A 192 18.01 8.03 82.02
CA GLU A 192 18.18 8.18 83.47
C GLU A 192 16.98 7.55 84.19
#